data_AF-A0A1H9IY22-F1
#
_entry.id   AF-A0A1H9IY22-F1
#
_cell.length_a   1.000
_cell.length_b   1.000
_cell.length_c   1.000
_cell.angle_alpha   90.00
_cell.angle_beta   90.00
_cell.angle_gamma   90.00
#
_symmetry.space_group_name_H-M   'P 1'
#
loop_
_entity.id
_entity.type
_entity.pdbx_description
1 polymer ?
#
loop_
_entity_poly.entity_id
_entity_poly.type
_entity_poly.pdbx_seq_one_letter_code
_entity_poly.pdbx_strand_id
1 'polypeptide(L)'
;MTQVLQENRQGNYLKKYVLLAVLIPGLLLWIPAGETGVFEFISDDDEADVITHPAGYTGAGGELVVTVGITPLSPHAGEMEIPVKNAINTWNQLVPTINNIQIDDNIVPRRMFDFESVALHELGHCIGLAHPNLATESGLDGENKNYTNAVRGANNIFDLGRGADGIIGSGDDMRGDDINLHWFNKENNNPFLLPEIIDQTTYSRALDDLPPGHHFAANGDRLVSLLLGFENTETVMQQGITSGEARRTLAADDVATLRLAMSGLDRLQGTSDDYTLTLQYVGKTDNADIVLSFDDRAAFAACRITGFFLDGKHVAIQEGRISFNTGFAWFFNPALAQPVPEQPVVSILVNDQDAPIVLQSDDRLVLTVGLDPGMKSGNQTDYWVRAKTPAGDFWLDSRLQFTRSDTPVRAHGGPMAALAGLNILDRTAAGLPAGTYTVTFAVDDNRDQVFDETYQQSVSFTVLPR
;
A
#
# COMPACT_ATOMS: atom_id res chain seq x y z
N MET A 1 42.52 -1.28 -67.68
CA MET A 1 42.16 -0.02 -68.38
C MET A 1 41.10 0.65 -67.53
N THR A 2 41.35 1.65 -66.69
CA THR A 2 42.41 2.66 -66.64
C THR A 2 42.61 3.10 -65.18
N GLN A 3 43.87 3.44 -64.87
CA GLN A 3 44.49 4.05 -63.68
C GLN A 3 43.67 5.12 -62.93
N VAL A 4 43.66 5.22 -61.58
CA VAL A 4 44.71 5.58 -60.57
C VAL A 4 44.77 7.10 -60.27
N LEU A 5 44.99 7.41 -58.96
CA LEU A 5 45.43 8.65 -58.27
C LEU A 5 44.35 9.28 -57.37
N GLN A 6 44.32 9.10 -56.04
CA GLN A 6 45.25 9.42 -54.94
C GLN A 6 45.46 10.93 -54.64
N GLU A 7 45.23 11.25 -53.35
CA GLU A 7 45.96 12.18 -52.46
C GLU A 7 45.52 13.65 -52.23
N ASN A 8 45.14 13.88 -50.95
CA ASN A 8 45.64 14.87 -49.99
C ASN A 8 45.71 16.37 -50.38
N ARG A 9 45.03 17.22 -49.58
CA ARG A 9 45.69 18.03 -48.52
C ARG A 9 44.71 18.90 -47.72
N GLN A 10 45.09 19.05 -46.45
CA GLN A 10 44.56 19.87 -45.36
C GLN A 10 44.41 21.37 -45.69
N GLY A 11 43.52 22.05 -44.95
CA GLY A 11 43.51 23.51 -44.84
C GLY A 11 42.40 24.06 -43.94
N ASN A 12 42.73 24.29 -42.67
CA ASN A 12 41.92 24.95 -41.63
C ASN A 12 41.22 26.24 -42.09
N TYR A 13 39.93 26.38 -41.76
CA TYR A 13 39.36 27.67 -41.35
C TYR A 13 38.30 27.48 -40.25
N LEU A 14 38.63 27.99 -39.06
CA LEU A 14 37.73 28.27 -37.95
C LEU A 14 36.40 28.87 -38.43
N LYS A 15 35.28 28.24 -38.10
CA LYS A 15 34.00 28.94 -37.92
C LYS A 15 33.39 28.56 -36.58
N LYS A 16 33.18 29.62 -35.81
CA LYS A 16 32.57 29.69 -34.48
C LYS A 16 31.23 28.94 -34.48
N TYR A 17 31.10 27.91 -33.67
CA TYR A 17 29.80 27.45 -33.20
C TYR A 17 29.52 28.13 -31.87
N VAL A 18 28.52 29.00 -31.91
CA VAL A 18 27.92 29.66 -30.77
C VAL A 18 27.30 28.57 -29.89
N LEU A 19 27.72 28.56 -28.62
CA LEU A 19 27.08 27.87 -27.52
C LEU A 19 25.60 28.28 -27.49
N LEU A 20 24.69 27.35 -27.78
CA LEU A 20 23.30 27.45 -27.33
C LEU A 20 23.15 26.42 -26.21
N ALA A 21 23.32 26.91 -24.98
CA ALA A 21 22.96 26.17 -23.78
C ALA A 21 21.44 26.00 -23.75
N VAL A 22 20.96 24.80 -24.05
CA VAL A 22 19.62 24.38 -23.64
C VAL A 22 19.78 23.84 -22.23
N LEU A 23 19.43 24.68 -21.25
CA LEU A 23 19.10 24.28 -19.89
C LEU A 23 18.06 23.17 -19.97
N ILE A 24 18.43 21.96 -19.61
CA ILE A 24 17.49 20.93 -19.19
C ILE A 24 17.23 21.21 -17.71
N PRO A 25 16.07 21.73 -17.31
CA PRO A 25 15.68 21.65 -15.91
C PRO A 25 15.44 20.17 -15.62
N GLY A 26 16.08 19.66 -14.57
CA GLY A 26 15.81 18.33 -14.07
C GLY A 26 14.33 18.20 -13.73
N LEU A 27 13.62 17.32 -14.43
CA LEU A 27 12.47 16.64 -13.85
C LEU A 27 13.02 15.64 -12.83
N LEU A 28 13.20 16.12 -11.60
CA LEU A 28 13.06 15.27 -10.44
C LEU A 28 11.57 14.92 -10.37
N LEU A 29 11.22 13.72 -10.82
CA LEU A 29 9.93 13.09 -10.52
C LEU A 29 9.88 12.95 -9.00
N TRP A 30 9.26 13.92 -8.34
CA TRP A 30 8.75 13.76 -6.99
C TRP A 30 7.57 12.81 -7.10
N ILE A 31 7.66 11.66 -6.46
CA ILE A 31 6.58 10.69 -6.36
C ILE A 31 5.74 11.11 -5.15
N PRO A 32 4.53 11.64 -5.33
CA PRO A 32 3.54 11.60 -4.27
C PRO A 32 3.10 10.16 -4.08
N ALA A 33 2.70 9.83 -2.86
CA ALA A 33 2.13 8.55 -2.51
C ALA A 33 0.61 8.71 -2.40
N GLY A 34 -0.13 7.65 -2.72
CA GLY A 34 -1.55 7.74 -3.06
C GLY A 34 -2.30 6.43 -2.99
N GLU A 35 -3.62 6.57 -3.06
CA GLU A 35 -4.65 5.60 -2.73
C GLU A 35 -5.98 5.91 -3.44
N THR A 36 -7.08 5.35 -2.91
CA THR A 36 -8.31 4.97 -3.62
C THR A 36 -9.47 4.56 -2.68
N GLY A 37 -10.69 4.31 -3.19
CA GLY A 37 -11.74 3.41 -2.67
C GLY A 37 -13.19 3.95 -2.56
N VAL A 38 -14.16 3.13 -2.13
CA VAL A 38 -15.62 3.42 -2.17
C VAL A 38 -16.26 3.12 -0.80
N PHE A 39 -17.36 3.81 -0.45
CA PHE A 39 -18.11 3.60 0.79
C PHE A 39 -19.45 2.90 0.58
N GLU A 40 -19.90 2.24 1.63
CA GLU A 40 -21.21 1.63 1.78
C GLU A 40 -22.37 2.64 1.71
N PHE A 41 -23.59 2.12 1.59
CA PHE A 41 -24.87 2.86 1.44
C PHE A 41 -25.03 3.76 0.20
N ILE A 42 -23.99 4.04 -0.58
CA ILE A 42 -24.07 4.90 -1.77
C ILE A 42 -25.10 4.34 -2.79
N SER A 43 -25.95 5.21 -3.34
CA SER A 43 -27.03 4.82 -4.28
C SER A 43 -27.11 5.74 -5.51
N ASP A 44 -27.90 5.32 -6.51
CA ASP A 44 -28.14 6.01 -7.78
C ASP A 44 -28.88 7.37 -7.62
N ASP A 45 -29.39 7.71 -6.42
CA ASP A 45 -30.24 8.88 -6.16
C ASP A 45 -29.44 10.05 -5.53
N ASP A 46 -28.80 10.92 -6.35
CA ASP A 46 -28.14 12.20 -5.97
C ASP A 46 -27.12 12.19 -4.78
N GLU A 47 -26.86 11.02 -4.18
CA GLU A 47 -26.07 10.81 -2.96
C GLU A 47 -24.72 10.13 -3.26
N ALA A 48 -24.13 10.43 -4.42
CA ALA A 48 -22.82 9.92 -4.81
C ALA A 48 -21.64 10.39 -3.92
N ASP A 49 -21.88 11.23 -2.91
CA ASP A 49 -20.87 11.83 -2.02
C ASP A 49 -21.03 11.44 -0.54
N VAL A 50 -21.41 10.18 -0.28
CA VAL A 50 -21.59 9.66 1.08
C VAL A 50 -20.31 8.98 1.58
N ILE A 51 -19.96 9.25 2.84
CA ILE A 51 -18.93 8.53 3.60
C ILE A 51 -19.63 7.74 4.71
N THR A 52 -19.32 6.44 4.78
CA THR A 52 -19.90 5.56 5.81
C THR A 52 -18.89 5.34 6.93
N HIS A 53 -19.35 5.53 8.16
CA HIS A 53 -18.58 5.40 9.38
C HIS A 53 -18.97 4.13 10.16
N PRO A 54 -18.03 3.53 10.89
CA PRO A 54 -18.30 2.36 11.72
C PRO A 54 -19.30 2.65 12.85
N ALA A 55 -19.80 1.56 13.44
CA ALA A 55 -20.76 1.62 14.53
C ALA A 55 -20.24 2.44 15.72
N GLY A 56 -21.08 3.34 16.23
CA GLY A 56 -20.77 4.19 17.39
C GLY A 56 -20.19 5.57 17.05
N TYR A 57 -19.82 5.86 15.79
CA TYR A 57 -19.42 7.21 15.40
C TYR A 57 -20.61 8.18 15.47
N THR A 58 -20.39 9.35 16.05
CA THR A 58 -21.45 10.36 16.29
C THR A 58 -21.11 11.74 15.74
N GLY A 59 -20.01 11.87 14.97
CA GLY A 59 -19.45 13.15 14.57
C GLY A 59 -18.48 13.77 15.59
N ALA A 60 -18.14 13.03 16.64
CA ALA A 60 -17.11 13.41 17.60
C ALA A 60 -15.93 12.46 17.48
N GLY A 61 -14.72 13.02 17.55
CA GLY A 61 -13.48 12.26 17.41
C GLY A 61 -13.09 11.45 18.64
N GLY A 62 -11.95 10.78 18.56
CA GLY A 62 -11.39 9.93 19.62
C GLY A 62 -11.30 8.45 19.25
N GLU A 63 -11.24 7.57 20.25
CA GLU A 63 -11.20 6.13 19.99
C GLU A 63 -12.62 5.56 19.81
N LEU A 64 -12.84 4.90 18.68
CA LEU A 64 -14.07 4.18 18.35
C LEU A 64 -13.82 2.68 18.47
N VAL A 65 -14.45 2.04 19.45
CA VAL A 65 -14.36 0.59 19.65
C VAL A 65 -15.60 -0.09 19.05
N VAL A 66 -15.38 -1.00 18.10
CA VAL A 66 -16.43 -1.81 17.48
C VAL A 66 -16.23 -3.27 17.86
N THR A 67 -17.24 -3.87 18.49
CA THR A 67 -17.17 -5.26 18.94
C THR A 67 -17.51 -6.24 17.82
N VAL A 68 -16.74 -7.32 17.75
CA VAL A 68 -16.89 -8.38 16.74
C VAL A 68 -17.10 -9.73 17.44
N GLY A 69 -18.18 -10.42 17.09
CA GLY A 69 -18.56 -11.71 17.66
C GLY A 69 -18.84 -12.77 16.60
N ILE A 70 -18.87 -14.03 17.03
CA ILE A 70 -19.32 -15.17 16.20
C ILE A 70 -20.60 -15.71 16.81
N THR A 71 -21.63 -15.97 16.00
CA THR A 71 -22.86 -16.60 16.49
C THR A 71 -22.55 -17.94 17.17
N PRO A 72 -22.95 -18.17 18.45
CA PRO A 72 -22.52 -19.35 19.21
C PRO A 72 -22.89 -20.70 18.59
N LEU A 73 -24.00 -20.74 17.84
CA LEU A 73 -24.52 -21.94 17.19
C LEU A 73 -24.14 -22.03 15.70
N SER A 74 -23.32 -21.11 15.19
CA SER A 74 -22.84 -21.17 13.82
C SER A 74 -22.09 -22.48 13.58
N PRO A 75 -22.34 -23.19 12.46
CA PRO A 75 -21.39 -24.15 11.91
C PRO A 75 -19.98 -23.56 11.92
N HIS A 76 -18.99 -24.41 12.22
CA HIS A 76 -17.57 -24.03 12.26
C HIS A 76 -17.20 -22.92 13.27
N ALA A 77 -18.08 -22.51 14.20
CA ALA A 77 -17.80 -21.41 15.15
C ALA A 77 -16.48 -21.57 15.93
N GLY A 78 -16.04 -22.81 16.18
CA GLY A 78 -14.72 -23.08 16.79
C GLY A 78 -13.55 -22.82 15.84
N GLU A 79 -13.68 -23.18 14.57
CA GLU A 79 -12.64 -23.03 13.54
C GLU A 79 -12.53 -21.57 13.04
N MET A 80 -13.62 -20.81 13.10
CA MET A 80 -13.66 -19.38 12.75
C MET A 80 -12.84 -18.49 13.70
N GLU A 81 -12.66 -18.89 14.97
CA GLU A 81 -12.16 -18.01 16.03
C GLU A 81 -10.77 -17.41 15.73
N ILE A 82 -9.83 -18.21 15.23
CA ILE A 82 -8.47 -17.75 14.93
C ILE A 82 -8.47 -16.85 13.69
N PRO A 83 -9.05 -17.25 12.55
CA PRO A 83 -9.19 -16.38 11.37
C PRO A 83 -9.87 -15.04 11.67
N VAL A 84 -10.93 -15.02 12.48
CA VAL A 84 -11.62 -13.77 12.83
C VAL A 84 -10.72 -12.84 13.64
N LYS A 85 -9.98 -13.38 14.62
CA LYS A 85 -8.99 -12.59 15.37
C LYS A 85 -7.89 -12.05 14.47
N ASN A 86 -7.42 -12.84 13.51
CA ASN A 86 -6.42 -12.40 12.54
C ASN A 86 -6.95 -11.27 11.66
N ALA A 87 -8.16 -11.41 11.11
CA ALA A 87 -8.77 -10.38 10.29
C ALA A 87 -9.02 -9.07 11.07
N ILE A 88 -9.45 -9.17 12.33
CA ILE A 88 -9.54 -8.04 13.27
C ILE A 88 -8.19 -7.37 13.46
N ASN A 89 -7.14 -8.15 13.70
CA ASN A 89 -5.79 -7.62 13.88
C ASN A 89 -5.32 -6.90 12.62
N THR A 90 -5.55 -7.46 11.43
CA THR A 90 -5.20 -6.82 10.15
C THR A 90 -5.86 -5.45 10.00
N TRP A 91 -7.16 -5.32 10.27
CA TRP A 91 -7.86 -4.02 10.25
C TRP A 91 -7.39 -3.07 11.35
N ASN A 92 -7.10 -3.55 12.56
CA ASN A 92 -6.57 -2.71 13.64
C ASN A 92 -5.17 -2.16 13.34
N GLN A 93 -4.40 -2.88 12.53
CA GLN A 93 -3.03 -2.48 12.20
C GLN A 93 -2.99 -1.41 11.12
N LEU A 94 -3.92 -1.44 10.15
CA LEU A 94 -3.94 -0.51 9.01
C LEU A 94 -2.59 -0.42 8.29
N VAL A 95 -1.90 -1.55 8.19
CA VAL A 95 -0.60 -1.67 7.53
C VAL A 95 -0.86 -2.16 6.10
N PRO A 96 -0.63 -1.33 5.07
CA PRO A 96 -0.73 -1.77 3.69
C PRO A 96 0.45 -2.69 3.37
N THR A 97 0.22 -3.64 2.47
CA THR A 97 1.23 -4.59 2.01
C THR A 97 1.15 -4.73 0.50
N ILE A 98 2.27 -5.17 -0.08
CA ILE A 98 2.35 -5.66 -1.45
C ILE A 98 2.54 -7.18 -1.42
N ASN A 99 2.27 -7.85 -2.54
CA ASN A 99 2.26 -9.32 -2.63
C ASN A 99 1.28 -9.98 -1.66
N ASN A 100 0.12 -9.36 -1.43
CA ASN A 100 -0.91 -9.88 -0.53
C ASN A 100 -1.71 -11.03 -1.16
N ILE A 101 -1.61 -11.27 -2.47
CA ILE A 101 -2.16 -12.46 -3.14
C ILE A 101 -1.17 -13.62 -3.01
N GLN A 102 -1.60 -14.70 -2.38
CA GLN A 102 -0.82 -15.92 -2.21
C GLN A 102 -1.58 -17.11 -2.79
N ILE A 103 -0.99 -17.77 -3.79
CA ILE A 103 -1.54 -18.97 -4.43
C ILE A 103 -0.56 -20.12 -4.22
N ASP A 104 -0.68 -20.79 -3.08
CA ASP A 104 0.16 -21.91 -2.67
C ASP A 104 -0.69 -22.95 -1.95
N ASP A 105 -0.66 -24.20 -2.44
CA ASP A 105 -1.39 -25.34 -1.87
C ASP A 105 -1.02 -25.63 -0.39
N ASN A 106 0.15 -25.17 0.05
CA ASN A 106 0.59 -25.28 1.45
C ASN A 106 -0.02 -24.19 2.35
N ILE A 107 -0.54 -23.10 1.77
CA ILE A 107 -1.20 -22.00 2.48
C ILE A 107 -2.71 -22.21 2.45
N VAL A 108 -3.29 -22.39 1.26
CA VAL A 108 -4.72 -22.68 1.05
C VAL A 108 -4.84 -23.75 -0.05
N PRO A 109 -5.47 -24.91 0.20
CA PRO A 109 -5.66 -25.92 -0.83
C PRO A 109 -6.48 -25.38 -2.01
N ARG A 110 -6.07 -25.71 -3.26
CA ARG A 110 -6.64 -25.14 -4.51
C ARG A 110 -8.16 -25.16 -4.66
N ARG A 111 -8.85 -26.06 -3.97
CA ARG A 111 -10.31 -26.27 -4.07
C ARG A 111 -11.07 -25.72 -2.88
N MET A 112 -10.41 -24.95 -2.02
CA MET A 112 -10.99 -24.39 -0.81
C MET A 112 -10.89 -22.87 -0.86
N PHE A 113 -11.89 -22.19 -0.33
CA PHE A 113 -11.86 -20.74 -0.12
C PHE A 113 -11.26 -20.46 1.26
N ASP A 114 -10.36 -19.49 1.32
CA ASP A 114 -9.78 -19.05 2.59
C ASP A 114 -10.80 -18.25 3.39
N PHE A 115 -11.28 -18.82 4.50
CA PHE A 115 -12.26 -18.15 5.35
C PHE A 115 -11.70 -16.85 5.93
N GLU A 116 -10.41 -16.81 6.28
CA GLU A 116 -9.78 -15.59 6.83
C GLU A 116 -9.83 -14.42 5.84
N SER A 117 -9.46 -14.66 4.58
CA SER A 117 -9.50 -13.64 3.54
C SER A 117 -10.92 -13.14 3.25
N VAL A 118 -11.90 -14.05 3.21
CA VAL A 118 -13.31 -13.66 3.02
C VAL A 118 -13.83 -12.91 4.25
N ALA A 119 -13.52 -13.36 5.47
CA ALA A 119 -13.93 -12.65 6.68
C ALA A 119 -13.29 -11.26 6.78
N LEU A 120 -12.04 -11.09 6.34
CA LEU A 120 -11.37 -9.80 6.26
C LEU A 120 -12.10 -8.83 5.32
N HIS A 121 -12.50 -9.31 4.14
CA HIS A 121 -13.30 -8.56 3.16
C HIS A 121 -14.66 -8.16 3.73
N GLU A 122 -15.42 -9.10 4.28
CA GLU A 122 -16.75 -8.81 4.83
C GLU A 122 -16.68 -7.90 6.06
N LEU A 123 -15.59 -7.95 6.84
CA LEU A 123 -15.35 -6.98 7.90
C LEU A 123 -15.17 -5.57 7.34
N GLY A 124 -14.52 -5.41 6.19
CA GLY A 124 -14.38 -4.12 5.49
C GLY A 124 -15.73 -3.50 5.15
N HIS A 125 -16.68 -4.28 4.63
CA HIS A 125 -18.07 -3.85 4.45
C HIS A 125 -18.73 -3.43 5.77
N CYS A 126 -18.57 -4.24 6.81
CA CYS A 126 -19.18 -3.99 8.11
C CYS A 126 -18.56 -2.80 8.88
N ILE A 127 -17.46 -2.22 8.39
CA ILE A 127 -16.87 -0.98 8.89
C ILE A 127 -17.00 0.20 7.90
N GLY A 128 -17.69 -0.01 6.77
CA GLY A 128 -18.17 1.06 5.89
C GLY A 128 -17.58 1.10 4.49
N LEU A 129 -16.69 0.18 4.11
CA LEU A 129 -16.08 0.17 2.78
C LEU A 129 -16.94 -0.62 1.79
N ALA A 130 -17.02 -0.17 0.55
CA ALA A 130 -17.66 -0.90 -0.54
C ALA A 130 -16.61 -1.40 -1.54
N HIS A 131 -17.05 -2.19 -2.52
CA HIS A 131 -16.17 -2.64 -3.59
C HIS A 131 -15.62 -1.45 -4.40
N PRO A 132 -14.31 -1.40 -4.67
CA PRO A 132 -13.72 -0.36 -5.52
C PRO A 132 -14.02 -0.60 -7.01
N ASN A 133 -14.46 -1.79 -7.39
CA ASN A 133 -14.98 -2.13 -8.72
C ASN A 133 -16.53 -2.17 -8.76
N LEU A 134 -17.10 -2.22 -9.96
CA LEU A 134 -18.55 -2.34 -10.19
C LEU A 134 -19.15 -3.64 -9.65
N ALA A 135 -18.33 -4.69 -9.56
CA ALA A 135 -18.64 -5.95 -8.90
C ALA A 135 -19.98 -6.58 -9.37
N THR A 136 -20.48 -7.58 -8.64
CA THR A 136 -21.70 -8.30 -9.03
C THR A 136 -22.99 -7.48 -8.91
N GLU A 137 -23.01 -6.48 -8.03
CA GLU A 137 -24.17 -5.61 -7.79
C GLU A 137 -24.51 -4.74 -9.01
N SER A 138 -23.54 -4.46 -9.88
CA SER A 138 -23.78 -3.78 -11.16
C SER A 138 -24.67 -4.57 -12.12
N GLY A 139 -24.80 -5.90 -11.94
CA GLY A 139 -25.47 -6.80 -12.88
C GLY A 139 -24.68 -7.06 -14.17
N LEU A 140 -23.41 -6.63 -14.23
CA LEU A 140 -22.52 -6.89 -15.36
C LEU A 140 -21.92 -8.31 -15.30
N ASP A 141 -21.55 -8.83 -16.46
CA ASP A 141 -20.94 -10.16 -16.60
C ASP A 141 -19.42 -10.09 -16.83
N GLY A 142 -18.72 -11.15 -16.43
CA GLY A 142 -17.29 -11.34 -16.73
C GLY A 142 -16.40 -10.22 -16.19
N GLU A 143 -15.41 -9.82 -16.99
CA GLU A 143 -14.42 -8.80 -16.62
C GLU A 143 -15.02 -7.38 -16.53
N ASN A 144 -16.22 -7.15 -17.06
CA ASN A 144 -16.85 -5.83 -16.99
C ASN A 144 -17.20 -5.42 -15.54
N LYS A 145 -17.23 -6.37 -14.61
CA LYS A 145 -17.36 -6.08 -13.18
C LYS A 145 -16.12 -5.41 -12.60
N ASN A 146 -14.97 -5.45 -13.29
CA ASN A 146 -13.71 -4.93 -12.76
C ASN A 146 -13.48 -3.45 -13.06
N TYR A 147 -14.36 -2.79 -13.83
CA TYR A 147 -14.27 -1.34 -13.96
C TYR A 147 -14.48 -0.67 -12.60
N THR A 148 -13.79 0.44 -12.35
CA THR A 148 -13.90 1.22 -11.11
C THR A 148 -15.33 1.66 -10.86
N ASN A 149 -15.78 1.49 -9.62
CA ASN A 149 -17.16 1.65 -9.20
C ASN A 149 -17.75 3.03 -9.57
N ALA A 150 -18.99 3.00 -10.05
CA ALA A 150 -19.77 4.15 -10.45
C ALA A 150 -21.26 3.81 -10.40
N VAL A 151 -22.09 4.85 -10.46
CA VAL A 151 -23.50 4.73 -10.82
C VAL A 151 -23.71 5.17 -12.26
N ARG A 152 -24.76 4.66 -12.89
CA ARG A 152 -25.08 4.97 -14.28
C ARG A 152 -25.35 6.47 -14.46
N GLY A 153 -24.87 7.01 -15.57
CA GLY A 153 -25.11 8.40 -15.95
C GLY A 153 -26.53 8.70 -16.43
N ALA A 154 -26.68 9.86 -17.07
CA ALA A 154 -27.97 10.33 -17.60
C ALA A 154 -28.55 9.40 -18.68
N ASN A 155 -27.70 8.63 -19.37
CA ASN A 155 -28.12 7.63 -20.35
C ASN A 155 -28.65 6.32 -19.73
N ASN A 156 -28.49 6.14 -18.41
CA ASN A 156 -28.85 4.94 -17.63
C ASN A 156 -28.23 3.64 -18.16
N ILE A 157 -26.98 3.68 -18.60
CA ILE A 157 -26.17 2.54 -19.05
C ILE A 157 -24.74 2.74 -18.51
N PHE A 158 -24.05 1.66 -18.10
CA PHE A 158 -22.64 1.76 -17.77
C PHE A 158 -21.78 1.98 -19.01
N ASP A 159 -20.93 2.99 -18.99
CA ASP A 159 -19.96 3.31 -20.03
C ASP A 159 -18.64 2.58 -19.76
N LEU A 160 -18.46 1.46 -20.46
CA LEU A 160 -17.38 0.49 -20.24
C LEU A 160 -16.30 0.59 -21.32
N GLY A 161 -15.70 1.77 -21.48
CA GLY A 161 -14.67 2.01 -22.50
C GLY A 161 -13.26 1.72 -21.98
N ARG A 162 -12.61 0.67 -22.49
CA ARG A 162 -11.19 0.41 -22.17
C ARG A 162 -10.27 1.49 -22.74
N GLY A 163 -9.26 1.86 -21.96
CA GLY A 163 -8.18 2.76 -22.33
C GLY A 163 -7.21 2.18 -23.36
N ALA A 164 -6.14 2.93 -23.60
CA ALA A 164 -5.10 2.56 -24.57
C ALA A 164 -4.21 1.42 -24.06
N ASP A 165 -4.07 1.25 -22.75
CA ASP A 165 -3.33 0.14 -22.13
C ASP A 165 -4.09 -1.20 -22.20
N GLY A 166 -5.42 -1.16 -22.40
CA GLY A 166 -6.31 -2.32 -22.45
C GLY A 166 -6.61 -2.98 -21.10
N ILE A 167 -6.20 -2.36 -19.99
CA ILE A 167 -6.37 -2.83 -18.61
C ILE A 167 -7.62 -2.17 -18.01
N ILE A 168 -8.62 -2.98 -17.68
CA ILE A 168 -9.85 -2.48 -17.05
C ILE A 168 -9.55 -1.94 -15.65
N GLY A 169 -10.13 -0.79 -15.32
CA GLY A 169 -9.97 -0.12 -14.03
C GLY A 169 -8.70 0.70 -13.93
N SER A 170 -7.96 0.90 -15.02
CA SER A 170 -6.77 1.75 -15.08
C SER A 170 -7.15 3.23 -15.26
N GLY A 171 -6.16 4.12 -15.16
CA GLY A 171 -6.38 5.56 -15.20
C GLY A 171 -6.76 6.14 -16.56
N ASP A 172 -6.58 5.40 -17.68
CA ASP A 172 -6.85 5.87 -19.03
C ASP A 172 -8.15 5.31 -19.64
N ASP A 173 -8.92 4.57 -18.85
CA ASP A 173 -10.28 4.13 -19.18
C ASP A 173 -11.25 5.32 -19.41
N MET A 174 -12.37 5.05 -20.06
CA MET A 174 -13.37 6.04 -20.43
C MET A 174 -14.70 5.77 -19.73
N ARG A 175 -15.12 6.72 -18.88
CA ARG A 175 -16.34 6.63 -18.05
C ARG A 175 -17.61 7.22 -18.69
N GLY A 176 -17.51 7.89 -19.83
CA GLY A 176 -18.67 8.54 -20.46
C GLY A 176 -19.41 9.49 -19.52
N ASP A 177 -20.71 9.25 -19.27
CA ASP A 177 -21.53 10.06 -18.34
C ASP A 177 -21.76 9.40 -16.97
N ASP A 178 -21.15 8.24 -16.69
CA ASP A 178 -21.25 7.58 -15.39
C ASP A 178 -20.65 8.44 -14.25
N ILE A 179 -21.29 8.38 -13.09
CA ILE A 179 -20.91 9.16 -11.92
C ILE A 179 -19.93 8.35 -11.07
N ASN A 180 -18.70 8.84 -10.94
CA ASN A 180 -17.65 8.21 -10.17
C ASN A 180 -17.98 8.14 -8.67
N LEU A 181 -17.94 6.93 -8.11
CA LEU A 181 -18.10 6.70 -6.66
C LEU A 181 -16.76 6.53 -5.93
N HIS A 182 -15.68 6.37 -6.68
CA HIS A 182 -14.39 5.98 -6.15
C HIS A 182 -13.53 7.20 -5.81
N TRP A 183 -13.21 7.36 -4.53
CA TRP A 183 -12.24 8.36 -4.06
C TRP A 183 -10.87 7.98 -4.57
N PHE A 184 -10.10 8.90 -5.12
CA PHE A 184 -8.77 8.64 -5.66
C PHE A 184 -7.79 9.74 -5.23
N ASN A 185 -6.51 9.38 -5.23
CA ASN A 185 -5.45 10.33 -4.92
C ASN A 185 -5.24 11.32 -6.07
N LYS A 186 -5.32 12.60 -5.75
CA LYS A 186 -5.26 13.68 -6.74
C LYS A 186 -3.92 13.79 -7.48
N GLU A 187 -2.80 13.44 -6.84
CA GLU A 187 -1.46 13.70 -7.40
C GLU A 187 -0.80 12.47 -8.06
N ASN A 188 -1.40 11.27 -7.99
CA ASN A 188 -0.97 10.12 -8.81
C ASN A 188 -2.07 9.14 -9.28
N ASN A 189 -3.27 9.17 -8.72
CA ASN A 189 -4.35 8.20 -9.03
C ASN A 189 -3.85 6.74 -9.00
N ASN A 190 -3.05 6.39 -7.99
CA ASN A 190 -2.45 5.08 -7.82
C ASN A 190 -3.01 4.41 -6.54
N PRO A 191 -3.73 3.27 -6.64
CA PRO A 191 -4.34 2.57 -5.50
C PRO A 191 -3.36 1.94 -4.50
N PHE A 192 -2.05 1.95 -4.77
CA PHE A 192 -1.09 1.03 -4.14
C PHE A 192 0.04 1.70 -3.34
N LEU A 193 -0.06 2.98 -2.95
CA LEU A 193 0.98 3.68 -2.19
C LEU A 193 0.53 3.99 -0.75
N LEU A 194 0.49 5.25 -0.30
CA LEU A 194 -0.26 5.88 0.82
C LEU A 194 0.33 7.31 0.97
N PRO A 195 -0.40 8.43 0.82
CA PRO A 195 0.09 9.76 1.18
C PRO A 195 0.26 9.88 2.69
N GLU A 196 0.93 10.96 3.10
CA GLU A 196 1.08 11.33 4.50
C GLU A 196 -0.24 11.84 5.12
N ILE A 197 -1.03 12.58 4.33
CA ILE A 197 -2.32 13.13 4.71
C ILE A 197 -3.40 12.46 3.88
N ILE A 198 -4.44 11.93 4.51
CA ILE A 198 -5.45 11.05 3.92
C ILE A 198 -6.84 11.64 4.20
N ASP A 199 -7.13 12.75 3.51
CA ASP A 199 -8.33 13.57 3.71
C ASP A 199 -8.79 14.22 2.39
N GLN A 200 -9.81 15.08 2.40
CA GLN A 200 -10.32 15.71 1.16
C GLN A 200 -9.34 16.67 0.47
N THR A 201 -8.20 17.01 1.08
CA THR A 201 -7.16 17.84 0.45
C THR A 201 -6.30 17.03 -0.50
N THR A 202 -6.10 15.74 -0.21
CA THR A 202 -5.34 14.78 -1.02
C THR A 202 -6.23 13.82 -1.82
N TYR A 203 -7.50 13.70 -1.45
CA TYR A 203 -8.52 12.86 -2.09
C TYR A 203 -9.61 13.62 -2.80
N SER A 204 -10.12 13.01 -3.87
CA SER A 204 -11.31 13.48 -4.57
C SER A 204 -12.03 12.34 -5.26
N ARG A 205 -13.32 12.53 -5.57
CA ARG A 205 -14.03 11.76 -6.60
C ARG A 205 -14.30 12.56 -7.86
N ALA A 206 -14.05 13.87 -7.82
CA ALA A 206 -14.26 14.74 -8.97
C ALA A 206 -13.19 14.44 -9.99
N LEU A 207 -13.56 13.88 -11.15
CA LEU A 207 -12.60 13.45 -12.17
C LEU A 207 -11.73 14.60 -12.72
N ASP A 208 -12.17 15.85 -12.57
CA ASP A 208 -11.36 17.05 -12.89
C ASP A 208 -10.10 17.19 -12.01
N ASP A 209 -10.07 16.51 -10.85
CA ASP A 209 -8.91 16.45 -9.96
C ASP A 209 -7.90 15.34 -10.35
N LEU A 210 -8.18 14.55 -11.40
CA LEU A 210 -7.27 13.50 -11.84
C LEU A 210 -5.94 14.08 -12.37
N PRO A 211 -4.82 13.35 -12.22
CA PRO A 211 -3.56 13.74 -12.81
C PRO A 211 -3.67 13.93 -14.34
N PRO A 212 -2.85 14.84 -14.93
CA PRO A 212 -2.85 15.04 -16.37
C PRO A 212 -2.67 13.74 -17.16
N GLY A 213 -3.60 13.46 -18.07
CA GLY A 213 -3.61 12.24 -18.89
C GLY A 213 -4.42 11.09 -18.33
N HIS A 214 -4.96 11.22 -17.12
CA HIS A 214 -5.91 10.26 -16.56
C HIS A 214 -7.33 10.76 -16.80
N HIS A 215 -8.23 9.83 -17.14
CA HIS A 215 -9.65 10.07 -17.43
C HIS A 215 -10.57 9.21 -16.55
N PHE A 216 -9.98 8.32 -15.75
CA PHE A 216 -10.67 7.37 -14.91
C PHE A 216 -9.97 7.27 -13.56
N ALA A 217 -10.74 7.09 -12.49
CA ALA A 217 -10.17 6.73 -11.19
C ALA A 217 -9.67 5.28 -11.28
N ALA A 218 -8.40 5.04 -11.00
CA ALA A 218 -7.87 3.69 -11.01
C ALA A 218 -8.36 2.92 -9.77
N ASN A 219 -8.70 1.64 -9.89
CA ASN A 219 -9.05 0.81 -8.72
C ASN A 219 -7.94 -0.19 -8.38
N GLY A 220 -8.00 -0.78 -7.19
CA GLY A 220 -6.98 -1.72 -6.71
C GLY A 220 -7.09 -3.15 -7.25
N ASP A 221 -7.47 -3.34 -8.52
CA ASP A 221 -7.47 -4.64 -9.20
C ASP A 221 -6.04 -5.17 -9.44
N ARG A 222 -5.85 -6.49 -9.43
CA ARG A 222 -4.53 -7.14 -9.64
C ARG A 222 -3.89 -6.86 -11.01
N LEU A 223 -4.67 -6.57 -12.06
CA LEU A 223 -4.10 -6.21 -13.36
C LEU A 223 -3.62 -4.76 -13.35
N VAL A 224 -4.34 -3.87 -12.66
CA VAL A 224 -3.92 -2.48 -12.43
C VAL A 224 -2.68 -2.46 -11.53
N SER A 225 -2.61 -3.32 -10.51
CA SER A 225 -1.43 -3.47 -9.65
C SER A 225 -0.20 -3.83 -10.48
N LEU A 226 -0.33 -4.82 -11.37
CA LEU A 226 0.76 -5.27 -12.23
C LEU A 226 1.21 -4.16 -13.19
N LEU A 227 0.26 -3.43 -13.79
CA LEU A 227 0.55 -2.27 -14.65
C LEU A 227 1.37 -1.21 -13.91
N LEU A 228 1.06 -0.98 -12.64
CA LEU A 228 1.71 0.02 -11.79
C LEU A 228 2.97 -0.50 -11.07
N GLY A 229 3.39 -1.75 -11.34
CA GLY A 229 4.62 -2.34 -10.82
C GLY A 229 4.49 -3.03 -9.45
N PHE A 230 3.28 -3.33 -9.00
CA PHE A 230 2.97 -4.02 -7.75
C PHE A 230 2.51 -5.45 -8.06
N GLU A 231 3.45 -6.39 -8.14
CA GLU A 231 3.12 -7.80 -8.40
C GLU A 231 2.27 -8.41 -7.28
N ASN A 232 1.40 -9.37 -7.65
CA ASN A 232 0.57 -10.16 -6.73
C ASN A 232 -0.15 -9.33 -5.65
N THR A 233 -0.62 -8.14 -6.00
CA THR A 233 -1.25 -7.21 -5.05
C THR A 233 -2.67 -6.92 -5.51
N GLU A 234 -3.65 -7.03 -4.63
CA GLU A 234 -5.03 -6.64 -4.92
C GLU A 234 -5.68 -6.16 -3.64
N THR A 235 -6.47 -5.10 -3.72
CA THR A 235 -7.25 -4.59 -2.59
C THR A 235 -8.13 -5.69 -2.01
N VAL A 236 -8.21 -5.78 -0.68
CA VAL A 236 -9.08 -6.77 -0.04
C VAL A 236 -10.53 -6.52 -0.42
N MET A 237 -10.94 -5.26 -0.51
CA MET A 237 -12.27 -4.87 -0.98
C MET A 237 -12.51 -5.10 -2.48
N GLN A 238 -11.52 -5.43 -3.32
CA GLN A 238 -11.78 -5.82 -4.71
C GLN A 238 -12.54 -7.15 -4.75
N GLN A 239 -13.76 -7.13 -5.31
CA GLN A 239 -14.55 -8.36 -5.41
C GLN A 239 -13.92 -9.34 -6.39
N GLY A 240 -13.81 -10.62 -5.99
CA GLY A 240 -13.45 -11.70 -6.93
C GLY A 240 -12.46 -12.74 -6.40
N ILE A 241 -12.32 -12.90 -5.09
CA ILE A 241 -11.45 -13.94 -4.52
C ILE A 241 -11.78 -15.33 -5.08
N THR A 242 -10.73 -16.10 -5.38
CA THR A 242 -10.84 -17.43 -5.99
C THR A 242 -10.43 -18.54 -5.03
N SER A 243 -10.86 -19.78 -5.30
CA SER A 243 -10.44 -20.94 -4.48
C SER A 243 -8.94 -21.20 -4.60
N GLY A 244 -8.26 -21.49 -3.49
CA GLY A 244 -6.81 -21.65 -3.43
C GLY A 244 -6.03 -20.35 -3.27
N GLU A 245 -6.71 -19.22 -3.17
CA GLU A 245 -6.11 -17.90 -2.96
C GLU A 245 -6.23 -17.50 -1.48
N ALA A 246 -5.14 -16.97 -0.91
CA ALA A 246 -5.17 -16.21 0.34
C ALA A 246 -4.86 -14.74 0.05
N ARG A 247 -5.59 -13.85 0.73
CA ARG A 247 -5.44 -12.40 0.76
C ARG A 247 -5.75 -11.88 2.16
N ARG A 248 -4.77 -12.02 3.06
CA ARG A 248 -4.92 -11.82 4.52
C ARG A 248 -4.37 -10.49 5.03
N THR A 249 -3.83 -9.66 4.13
CA THR A 249 -3.25 -8.35 4.45
C THR A 249 -3.83 -7.29 3.52
N LEU A 250 -3.93 -6.07 4.02
CA LEU A 250 -4.53 -4.94 3.30
C LEU A 250 -3.61 -4.44 2.18
N ALA A 251 -4.21 -3.90 1.13
CA ALA A 251 -3.53 -2.99 0.20
C ALA A 251 -3.72 -1.54 0.66
N ALA A 252 -3.09 -0.61 -0.06
CA ALA A 252 -3.14 0.81 0.27
C ALA A 252 -4.56 1.41 0.15
N ASP A 253 -5.27 1.10 -0.93
CA ASP A 253 -6.71 1.31 -1.18
C ASP A 253 -7.61 1.04 0.05
N ASP A 254 -7.45 -0.14 0.68
CA ASP A 254 -8.22 -0.53 1.86
C ASP A 254 -7.97 0.42 3.05
N VAL A 255 -6.70 0.71 3.32
CA VAL A 255 -6.27 1.56 4.44
C VAL A 255 -6.72 2.99 4.25
N ALA A 256 -6.57 3.49 3.02
CA ALA A 256 -6.89 4.85 2.63
C ALA A 256 -8.36 5.20 2.79
N THR A 257 -9.22 4.34 2.25
CA THR A 257 -10.66 4.53 2.29
C THR A 257 -11.12 4.64 3.73
N LEU A 258 -10.64 3.74 4.59
CA LEU A 258 -10.97 3.78 6.00
C LEU A 258 -10.41 5.03 6.69
N ARG A 259 -9.16 5.41 6.40
CA ARG A 259 -8.54 6.62 6.98
C ARG A 259 -9.22 7.91 6.52
N LEU A 260 -9.73 7.95 5.29
CA LEU A 260 -10.53 9.05 4.80
C LEU A 260 -11.83 9.18 5.62
N ALA A 261 -12.51 8.07 5.92
CA ALA A 261 -13.64 8.12 6.86
C ALA A 261 -13.22 8.50 8.29
N MET A 262 -12.00 8.14 8.71
CA MET A 262 -11.45 8.50 10.02
C MET A 262 -11.11 9.99 10.15
N SER A 263 -11.02 10.75 9.05
CA SER A 263 -10.92 12.22 9.05
C SER A 263 -12.24 12.95 9.39
N GLY A 264 -13.27 12.18 9.77
CA GLY A 264 -14.50 12.73 10.35
C GLY A 264 -15.49 13.32 9.35
N LEU A 265 -16.38 14.17 9.86
CA LEU A 265 -17.45 14.85 9.11
C LEU A 265 -16.92 16.01 8.28
N ASP A 266 -15.90 16.71 8.76
CA ASP A 266 -15.29 17.81 7.99
C ASP A 266 -14.34 17.33 6.89
N ARG A 267 -13.97 16.04 6.94
CA ARG A 267 -13.11 15.34 5.98
C ARG A 267 -11.70 15.95 5.93
N LEU A 268 -11.23 16.50 7.05
CA LEU A 268 -9.91 17.08 7.21
C LEU A 268 -9.18 16.35 8.32
N GLN A 269 -8.00 15.83 8.02
CA GLN A 269 -7.19 15.16 9.03
C GLN A 269 -6.62 16.17 10.04
N GLY A 270 -6.58 15.78 11.31
CA GLY A 270 -6.04 16.55 12.42
C GLY A 270 -7.04 17.51 13.06
N THR A 271 -8.34 17.29 12.87
CA THR A 271 -9.41 18.11 13.48
C THR A 271 -10.04 17.37 14.65
N SER A 272 -11.13 17.90 15.21
CA SER A 272 -11.71 17.42 16.47
C SER A 272 -12.64 16.22 16.30
N ASP A 273 -13.06 15.93 15.07
CA ASP A 273 -13.96 14.86 14.70
C ASP A 273 -13.25 13.64 14.09
N ASP A 274 -11.92 13.70 13.97
CA ASP A 274 -11.03 12.57 13.70
C ASP A 274 -11.17 11.44 14.72
N TYR A 275 -11.23 10.20 14.25
CA TYR A 275 -11.25 9.04 15.15
C TYR A 275 -10.26 7.94 14.76
N THR A 276 -9.88 7.13 15.75
CA THR A 276 -9.18 5.86 15.53
C THR A 276 -10.16 4.70 15.69
N LEU A 277 -10.14 3.72 14.78
CA LEU A 277 -10.98 2.54 14.88
C LEU A 277 -10.22 1.39 15.56
N THR A 278 -10.84 0.78 16.56
CA THR A 278 -10.39 -0.45 17.22
C THR A 278 -11.49 -1.52 17.13
N LEU A 279 -11.24 -2.59 16.39
CA LEU A 279 -12.07 -3.79 16.39
C LEU A 279 -11.70 -4.70 17.58
N GLN A 280 -12.70 -5.12 18.35
CA GLN A 280 -12.52 -5.95 19.53
C GLN A 280 -13.25 -7.29 19.42
N TYR A 281 -12.52 -8.40 19.41
CA TYR A 281 -13.14 -9.73 19.49
C TYR A 281 -13.73 -9.97 20.88
N VAL A 282 -15.05 -10.20 20.96
CA VAL A 282 -15.79 -10.41 22.21
C VAL A 282 -16.25 -11.86 22.40
N GLY A 283 -15.77 -12.78 21.56
CA GLY A 283 -16.07 -14.21 21.68
C GLY A 283 -17.27 -14.66 20.87
N LYS A 284 -17.83 -15.81 21.27
CA LYS A 284 -19.03 -16.38 20.66
C LYS A 284 -20.26 -15.73 21.28
N THR A 285 -20.86 -14.78 20.59
CA THR A 285 -21.99 -13.97 21.06
C THR A 285 -22.75 -13.40 19.87
N ASP A 286 -24.06 -13.23 20.04
CA ASP A 286 -24.92 -12.50 19.09
C ASP A 286 -25.08 -11.02 19.47
N ASN A 287 -24.50 -10.59 20.60
CA ASN A 287 -24.62 -9.24 21.15
C ASN A 287 -23.40 -8.36 20.85
N ALA A 288 -22.79 -8.53 19.67
CA ALA A 288 -21.72 -7.68 19.19
C ALA A 288 -22.24 -6.71 18.11
N ASP A 289 -21.50 -5.62 17.87
CA ASP A 289 -21.82 -4.65 16.82
C ASP A 289 -21.79 -5.34 15.45
N ILE A 290 -20.76 -6.17 15.23
CA ILE A 290 -20.60 -7.05 14.06
C ILE A 290 -20.68 -8.51 14.49
N VAL A 291 -21.56 -9.28 13.88
CA VAL A 291 -21.71 -10.73 14.18
C VAL A 291 -21.51 -11.56 12.91
N LEU A 292 -20.63 -12.55 12.98
CA LEU A 292 -20.32 -13.50 11.91
C LEU A 292 -21.07 -14.82 12.12
N SER A 293 -21.66 -15.37 11.06
CA SER A 293 -22.34 -16.66 11.10
C SER A 293 -22.34 -17.40 9.75
N PHE A 294 -22.17 -18.71 9.79
CA PHE A 294 -22.58 -19.62 8.71
C PHE A 294 -24.08 -19.87 8.83
N ASP A 295 -24.88 -19.15 8.06
CA ASP A 295 -26.35 -19.22 8.12
C ASP A 295 -27.03 -19.37 6.75
N ASP A 296 -26.22 -19.53 5.69
CA ASP A 296 -26.65 -19.71 4.30
C ASP A 296 -27.56 -18.58 3.77
N ARG A 297 -27.54 -17.39 4.38
CA ARG A 297 -28.32 -16.24 3.90
C ARG A 297 -27.67 -15.53 2.71
N ALA A 298 -26.36 -15.68 2.55
CA ALA A 298 -25.61 -15.17 1.40
C ALA A 298 -25.39 -16.27 0.35
N ALA A 299 -25.28 -15.86 -0.92
CA ALA A 299 -24.96 -16.80 -2.00
C ALA A 299 -23.53 -17.37 -1.88
N PHE A 300 -22.59 -16.58 -1.35
CA PHE A 300 -21.22 -17.00 -1.04
C PHE A 300 -20.83 -16.50 0.36
N ALA A 301 -20.62 -15.19 0.48
CA ALA A 301 -20.54 -14.44 1.72
C ALA A 301 -21.10 -13.03 1.48
N ALA A 302 -21.56 -12.36 2.54
CA ALA A 302 -21.97 -10.96 2.48
C ALA A 302 -22.07 -10.37 3.90
N CYS A 303 -21.62 -9.14 4.08
CA CYS A 303 -22.00 -8.27 5.19
C CYS A 303 -23.30 -7.55 4.86
N ARG A 304 -24.25 -7.60 5.81
CA ARG A 304 -25.43 -6.73 5.81
C ARG A 304 -25.30 -5.72 6.94
N ILE A 305 -25.41 -4.46 6.59
CA ILE A 305 -25.39 -3.35 7.54
C ILE A 305 -26.76 -2.66 7.63
N THR A 306 -26.99 -1.98 8.75
CA THR A 306 -28.01 -0.93 8.88
C THR A 306 -27.33 0.33 9.38
N GLY A 307 -27.92 1.49 9.13
CA GLY A 307 -27.29 2.77 9.45
C GLY A 307 -28.29 3.93 9.52
N PHE A 308 -27.79 5.09 9.90
CA PHE A 308 -28.53 6.34 9.90
C PHE A 308 -27.63 7.49 9.46
N PHE A 309 -28.21 8.46 8.78
CA PHE A 309 -27.51 9.68 8.41
C PHE A 309 -27.16 10.51 9.65
N LEU A 310 -25.87 10.85 9.78
CA LEU A 310 -25.38 11.88 10.70
C LEU A 310 -25.68 13.27 10.14
N ASP A 311 -25.52 13.42 8.83
CA ASP A 311 -25.94 14.57 8.03
C ASP A 311 -26.24 14.13 6.58
N GLY A 312 -26.34 15.05 5.61
CA GLY A 312 -26.64 14.70 4.21
C GLY A 312 -25.53 14.00 3.43
N LYS A 313 -24.38 13.74 4.05
CA LYS A 313 -23.17 13.21 3.41
C LYS A 313 -22.44 12.15 4.22
N HIS A 314 -22.87 11.90 5.45
CA HIS A 314 -22.22 10.98 6.36
C HIS A 314 -23.25 10.04 7.00
N VAL A 315 -22.95 8.74 6.96
CA VAL A 315 -23.79 7.69 7.54
C VAL A 315 -23.02 6.98 8.63
N ALA A 316 -23.64 6.73 9.78
CA ALA A 316 -23.10 5.85 10.80
C ALA A 316 -23.79 4.48 10.75
N ILE A 317 -22.99 3.41 10.73
CA ILE A 317 -23.49 2.03 10.88
C ILE A 317 -24.10 1.87 12.28
N GLN A 318 -25.17 1.07 12.40
CA GLN A 318 -25.77 0.67 13.68
C GLN A 318 -25.42 -0.77 14.03
N GLU A 319 -25.53 -1.67 13.06
CA GLU A 319 -25.21 -3.08 13.22
C GLU A 319 -24.68 -3.67 11.90
N GLY A 320 -23.73 -4.60 12.02
CA GLY A 320 -23.22 -5.43 10.93
C GLY A 320 -23.52 -6.91 11.17
N ARG A 321 -23.89 -7.63 10.12
CA ARG A 321 -24.12 -9.09 10.14
C ARG A 321 -23.45 -9.72 8.93
N ILE A 322 -22.43 -10.54 9.18
CA ILE A 322 -21.71 -11.25 8.13
C ILE A 322 -22.26 -12.67 8.02
N SER A 323 -22.76 -13.00 6.84
CA SER A 323 -23.35 -14.30 6.50
C SER A 323 -22.42 -15.08 5.59
N PHE A 324 -22.14 -16.34 5.90
CA PHE A 324 -21.37 -17.25 5.06
C PHE A 324 -22.21 -18.45 4.62
N ASN A 325 -21.91 -18.98 3.43
CA ASN A 325 -22.58 -20.15 2.86
C ASN A 325 -21.79 -21.45 3.14
N THR A 326 -22.42 -22.41 3.81
CA THR A 326 -21.86 -23.72 4.16
C THR A 326 -21.69 -24.66 2.97
N GLY A 327 -22.26 -24.34 1.81
CA GLY A 327 -22.17 -25.12 0.58
C GLY A 327 -20.80 -25.08 -0.12
N PHE A 328 -19.87 -24.26 0.36
CA PHE A 328 -18.51 -24.15 -0.18
C PHE A 328 -17.51 -24.92 0.69
N ALA A 329 -16.38 -25.31 0.08
CA ALA A 329 -15.28 -25.89 0.83
C ALA A 329 -14.43 -24.77 1.45
N TRP A 330 -14.42 -24.68 2.78
CA TRP A 330 -13.74 -23.62 3.52
C TRP A 330 -12.44 -24.10 4.16
N PHE A 331 -11.38 -23.32 4.00
CA PHE A 331 -10.14 -23.48 4.74
C PHE A 331 -10.11 -22.48 5.90
N PHE A 332 -9.84 -22.96 7.10
CA PHE A 332 -9.71 -22.14 8.30
C PHE A 332 -8.24 -22.12 8.71
N ASN A 333 -7.61 -20.95 8.67
CA ASN A 333 -6.24 -20.78 9.16
C ASN A 333 -6.17 -21.05 10.67
N PRO A 334 -5.48 -22.11 11.13
CA PRO A 334 -5.44 -22.46 12.54
C PRO A 334 -4.33 -21.71 13.30
N ALA A 335 -3.51 -20.92 12.62
CA ALA A 335 -2.39 -20.19 13.22
C ALA A 335 -2.79 -18.74 13.49
N LEU A 336 -2.58 -18.28 14.73
CA LEU A 336 -2.64 -16.86 15.03
C LEU A 336 -1.52 -16.14 14.28
N ALA A 337 -1.89 -15.06 13.59
CA ALA A 337 -0.93 -14.17 12.96
C ALA A 337 0.06 -13.67 14.01
N GLN A 338 1.34 -13.61 13.65
CA GLN A 338 2.33 -12.98 14.52
C GLN A 338 2.01 -11.49 14.61
N PRO A 339 2.13 -10.87 15.79
CA PRO A 339 2.00 -9.44 15.90
C PRO A 339 3.05 -8.76 15.01
N VAL A 340 2.61 -7.82 14.19
CA VAL A 340 3.51 -6.95 13.43
C VAL A 340 4.28 -6.10 14.44
N PRO A 341 5.62 -5.96 14.32
CA PRO A 341 6.39 -5.15 15.25
C PRO A 341 5.84 -3.72 15.36
N GLU A 342 5.63 -3.23 16.59
CA GLU A 342 5.12 -1.85 16.82
C GLU A 342 6.08 -0.77 16.29
N GLN A 343 7.37 -1.09 16.27
CA GLN A 343 8.43 -0.21 15.78
C GLN A 343 9.21 -0.89 14.65
N PRO A 344 9.73 -0.13 13.69
CA PRO A 344 10.61 -0.65 12.65
C PRO A 344 11.83 -1.36 13.21
N VAL A 345 12.21 -2.47 12.59
CA VAL A 345 13.44 -3.20 12.85
C VAL A 345 14.39 -2.98 11.68
N VAL A 346 15.36 -2.10 11.89
CA VAL A 346 16.46 -1.85 10.97
C VAL A 346 17.56 -2.87 11.17
N SER A 347 18.26 -3.24 10.10
CA SER A 347 19.44 -4.11 10.16
C SER A 347 20.54 -3.67 9.21
N ILE A 348 21.78 -3.87 9.62
CA ILE A 348 22.95 -3.73 8.76
C ILE A 348 23.96 -4.82 9.09
N LEU A 349 24.45 -5.50 8.05
CA LEU A 349 25.36 -6.62 8.15
C LEU A 349 26.64 -6.33 7.36
N VAL A 350 27.76 -6.87 7.85
CA VAL A 350 29.02 -6.96 7.13
C VAL A 350 29.35 -8.43 6.90
N ASN A 351 29.46 -8.84 5.63
CA ASN A 351 29.66 -10.26 5.25
C ASN A 351 28.70 -11.22 5.99
N ASP A 352 27.40 -10.90 5.99
CA ASP A 352 26.33 -11.65 6.68
C ASP A 352 26.48 -11.75 8.22
N GLN A 353 27.25 -10.85 8.83
CA GLN A 353 27.43 -10.76 10.28
C GLN A 353 26.98 -9.39 10.81
N ASP A 354 26.30 -9.37 11.95
CA ASP A 354 25.99 -8.16 12.72
C ASP A 354 27.05 -7.85 13.80
N ALA A 355 27.93 -8.81 14.07
CA ALA A 355 29.05 -8.68 14.99
C ALA A 355 30.31 -8.09 14.32
N PRO A 356 31.19 -7.43 15.10
CA PRO A 356 32.43 -6.90 14.55
C PRO A 356 33.34 -7.97 13.93
N ILE A 357 33.85 -7.71 12.73
CA ILE A 357 34.80 -8.60 12.03
C ILE A 357 36.14 -7.92 11.72
N VAL A 358 37.15 -8.74 11.42
CA VAL A 358 38.47 -8.28 10.97
C VAL A 358 38.68 -8.75 9.54
N LEU A 359 39.10 -7.84 8.67
CA LEU A 359 39.35 -8.08 7.25
C LEU A 359 40.82 -7.81 6.90
N GLN A 360 41.39 -8.71 6.11
CA GLN A 360 42.62 -8.49 5.36
C GLN A 360 42.33 -7.62 4.12
N SER A 361 43.38 -7.03 3.53
CA SER A 361 43.20 -6.12 2.40
C SER A 361 42.66 -6.79 1.12
N ASP A 362 42.73 -8.11 1.00
CA ASP A 362 42.22 -8.90 -0.12
C ASP A 362 40.87 -9.57 0.17
N ASP A 363 40.37 -9.48 1.40
CA ASP A 363 39.06 -10.02 1.75
C ASP A 363 37.94 -9.27 1.00
N ARG A 364 36.88 -10.01 0.69
CA ARG A 364 35.64 -9.44 0.18
C ARG A 364 34.92 -8.73 1.34
N LEU A 365 34.40 -7.55 1.04
CA LEU A 365 33.57 -6.72 1.91
C LEU A 365 32.22 -6.52 1.24
N VAL A 366 31.18 -7.08 1.85
CA VAL A 366 29.78 -6.89 1.48
C VAL A 366 29.08 -6.19 2.64
N LEU A 367 28.35 -5.11 2.32
CA LEU A 367 27.45 -4.46 3.27
C LEU A 367 26.01 -4.63 2.77
N THR A 368 25.16 -5.12 3.66
CA THR A 368 23.75 -5.39 3.37
C THR A 368 22.90 -4.70 4.43
N VAL A 369 21.86 -3.98 4.00
CA VAL A 369 20.88 -3.35 4.90
C VAL A 369 19.53 -4.03 4.76
N GLY A 370 18.80 -4.14 5.87
CA GLY A 370 17.44 -4.66 5.88
C GLY A 370 16.54 -3.78 6.74
N LEU A 371 15.24 -3.81 6.46
CA LEU A 371 14.22 -3.07 7.17
C LEU A 371 12.95 -3.89 7.21
N ASP A 372 12.49 -4.22 8.41
CA ASP A 372 11.10 -4.57 8.67
C ASP A 372 10.40 -3.29 9.17
N PRO A 373 9.48 -2.70 8.40
CA PRO A 373 8.84 -1.44 8.75
C PRO A 373 7.81 -1.60 9.88
N GLY A 374 7.39 -2.83 10.19
CA GLY A 374 6.36 -3.10 11.18
C GLY A 374 5.09 -2.28 10.95
N MET A 375 4.52 -1.75 12.04
CA MET A 375 3.33 -0.90 12.06
C MET A 375 3.50 0.46 11.37
N LYS A 376 4.72 0.80 10.93
CA LYS A 376 5.04 2.06 10.24
C LYS A 376 5.13 1.89 8.73
N SER A 377 4.82 0.71 8.19
CA SER A 377 4.88 0.51 6.74
C SER A 377 3.99 1.51 5.99
N GLY A 378 4.54 2.07 4.91
CA GLY A 378 3.88 3.11 4.12
C GLY A 378 4.08 4.53 4.62
N ASN A 379 4.44 4.76 5.89
CA ASN A 379 4.71 6.11 6.40
C ASN A 379 5.87 6.76 5.64
N GLN A 380 5.78 8.06 5.37
CA GLN A 380 6.87 8.79 4.72
C GLN A 380 8.06 8.91 5.67
N THR A 381 9.24 8.52 5.18
CA THR A 381 10.49 8.46 5.96
C THR A 381 11.71 8.87 5.11
N ASP A 382 12.79 9.28 5.76
CA ASP A 382 14.12 9.40 5.18
C ASP A 382 15.06 8.26 5.63
N TYR A 383 15.80 7.72 4.67
CA TYR A 383 16.76 6.63 4.85
C TYR A 383 18.18 7.16 4.72
N TRP A 384 19.04 6.71 5.63
CA TRP A 384 20.41 7.21 5.75
C TRP A 384 21.38 6.05 5.96
N VAL A 385 22.54 6.11 5.30
CA VAL A 385 23.65 5.22 5.63
C VAL A 385 24.91 6.05 5.80
N ARG A 386 25.49 6.01 7.00
CA ARG A 386 26.74 6.69 7.35
C ARG A 386 27.83 5.67 7.60
N ALA A 387 28.98 5.84 6.95
CA ALA A 387 30.21 5.11 7.24
C ALA A 387 31.23 6.05 7.90
N LYS A 388 31.49 5.85 9.18
CA LYS A 388 32.62 6.47 9.88
C LYS A 388 33.88 5.68 9.56
N THR A 389 34.86 6.33 8.95
CA THR A 389 36.10 5.68 8.49
C THR A 389 37.34 6.37 9.07
N PRO A 390 38.53 5.76 9.01
CA PRO A 390 39.78 6.42 9.37
C PRO A 390 40.10 7.69 8.55
N ALA A 391 39.46 7.85 7.37
CA ALA A 391 39.66 9.01 6.49
C ALA A 391 38.57 10.09 6.63
N GLY A 392 37.62 9.91 7.56
CA GLY A 392 36.46 10.78 7.77
C GLY A 392 35.13 10.09 7.47
N ASP A 393 34.07 10.88 7.41
CA ASP A 393 32.71 10.37 7.24
C ASP A 393 32.31 10.30 5.77
N PHE A 394 31.62 9.21 5.45
CA PHE A 394 31.04 8.97 4.13
C PHE A 394 29.56 8.67 4.29
N TRP A 395 28.76 9.11 3.33
CA TRP A 395 27.33 8.91 3.29
C TRP A 395 26.93 8.26 1.98
N LEU A 396 26.00 7.31 2.03
CA LEU A 396 25.44 6.70 0.83
C LEU A 396 24.44 7.67 0.20
N ASP A 397 24.67 8.03 -1.05
CA ASP A 397 23.76 8.89 -1.81
C ASP A 397 22.61 8.10 -2.48
N SER A 398 21.71 8.81 -3.15
CA SER A 398 20.58 8.22 -3.87
C SER A 398 20.95 7.40 -5.11
N ARG A 399 22.23 7.31 -5.45
CA ARG A 399 22.77 6.43 -6.49
C ARG A 399 23.48 5.21 -5.90
N LEU A 400 23.32 4.98 -4.60
CA LEU A 400 23.99 3.93 -3.83
C LEU A 400 25.52 4.05 -3.92
N GLN A 401 26.04 5.29 -3.85
CA GLN A 401 27.47 5.56 -3.82
C GLN A 401 27.86 6.25 -2.52
N PHE A 402 28.91 5.75 -1.87
CA PHE A 402 29.48 6.42 -0.70
C PHE A 402 30.26 7.66 -1.12
N THR A 403 29.82 8.82 -0.65
CA THR A 403 30.44 10.13 -0.90
C THR A 403 30.94 10.72 0.41
N ARG A 404 32.14 11.32 0.40
CA ARG A 404 32.68 11.97 1.60
C ARG A 404 31.89 13.24 1.87
N SER A 405 31.36 13.38 3.08
CA SER A 405 30.62 14.58 3.48
C SER A 405 30.62 14.73 5.00
N ASP A 406 30.82 15.96 5.46
CA ASP A 406 30.71 16.33 6.88
C ASP A 406 29.25 16.63 7.27
N THR A 407 28.35 16.75 6.29
CA THR A 407 26.89 16.89 6.49
C THR A 407 26.16 15.62 6.03
N PRO A 408 25.03 15.25 6.66
CA PRO A 408 24.21 14.12 6.21
C PRO A 408 23.85 14.21 4.73
N VAL A 409 23.92 13.07 4.03
CA VAL A 409 23.43 12.92 2.65
C VAL A 409 22.37 11.83 2.68
N ARG A 410 21.17 12.18 2.23
CA ARG A 410 20.03 11.27 2.19
C ARG A 410 20.22 10.20 1.11
N ALA A 411 20.04 8.94 1.49
CA ALA A 411 20.07 7.82 0.54
C ALA A 411 18.72 7.68 -0.17
N HIS A 412 17.61 7.76 0.56
CA HIS A 412 16.26 7.67 0.00
C HIS A 412 15.27 8.47 0.86
N GLY A 413 14.20 8.97 0.24
CA GLY A 413 13.07 9.58 0.93
C GLY A 413 11.78 9.15 0.25
N GLY A 414 10.85 8.57 1.01
CA GLY A 414 9.65 7.94 0.47
C GLY A 414 8.91 7.08 1.51
N PRO A 415 7.92 6.28 1.09
CA PRO A 415 7.21 5.37 1.98
C PRO A 415 8.16 4.35 2.64
N MET A 416 7.90 4.02 3.91
CA MET A 416 8.67 3.03 4.64
C MET A 416 8.35 1.63 4.11
N ALA A 417 9.17 1.17 3.17
CA ALA A 417 9.06 -0.12 2.51
C ALA A 417 9.99 -1.16 3.16
N ALA A 418 9.52 -2.41 3.20
CA ALA A 418 10.34 -3.53 3.65
C ALA A 418 11.55 -3.73 2.73
N LEU A 419 12.72 -3.89 3.32
CA LEU A 419 13.97 -4.19 2.60
C LEU A 419 14.44 -5.59 2.97
N ALA A 420 14.25 -6.54 2.07
CA ALA A 420 14.70 -7.92 2.22
C ALA A 420 16.21 -8.08 1.92
N GLY A 421 17.05 -7.36 2.66
CA GLY A 421 18.52 -7.44 2.52
C GLY A 421 19.05 -6.83 1.21
N LEU A 422 19.09 -5.51 1.14
CA LEU A 422 19.66 -4.76 0.02
C LEU A 422 21.19 -4.67 0.14
N ASN A 423 21.91 -5.16 -0.87
CA ASN A 423 23.36 -4.98 -0.96
C ASN A 423 23.70 -3.54 -1.36
N ILE A 424 24.32 -2.79 -0.44
CA ILE A 424 24.72 -1.39 -0.63
C ILE A 424 26.21 -1.23 -0.95
N LEU A 425 27.00 -2.30 -0.75
CA LEU A 425 28.41 -2.35 -1.14
C LEU A 425 28.82 -3.80 -1.37
N ASP A 426 29.52 -4.08 -2.47
CA ASP A 426 30.20 -5.35 -2.71
C ASP A 426 31.53 -5.08 -3.43
N ARG A 427 32.63 -5.22 -2.71
CA ARG A 427 33.98 -4.97 -3.23
C ARG A 427 35.02 -5.74 -2.43
N THR A 428 36.28 -5.64 -2.85
CA THR A 428 37.40 -6.02 -1.98
C THR A 428 37.72 -4.88 -1.01
N ALA A 429 38.23 -5.24 0.18
CA ALA A 429 38.78 -4.28 1.15
C ALA A 429 40.05 -3.58 0.63
N ALA A 430 40.53 -3.96 -0.56
CA ALA A 430 41.72 -3.40 -1.17
C ALA A 430 41.54 -1.90 -1.42
N GLY A 431 42.53 -1.13 -0.95
CA GLY A 431 42.55 0.33 -1.08
C GLY A 431 41.79 1.08 0.00
N LEU A 432 41.14 0.39 0.94
CA LEU A 432 40.61 1.02 2.15
C LEU A 432 41.75 1.32 3.14
N PRO A 433 41.79 2.53 3.75
CA PRO A 433 42.72 2.81 4.85
C PRO A 433 42.61 1.78 5.98
N ALA A 434 43.75 1.37 6.53
CA ALA A 434 43.75 0.50 7.71
C ALA A 434 43.12 1.21 8.90
N GLY A 435 42.33 0.47 9.69
CA GLY A 435 41.62 0.99 10.85
C GLY A 435 40.20 0.47 10.96
N THR A 436 39.48 0.99 11.94
CA THR A 436 38.11 0.59 12.24
C THR A 436 37.12 1.44 11.45
N TYR A 437 36.13 0.77 10.89
CA TYR A 437 34.98 1.32 10.20
C TYR A 437 33.75 1.01 11.03
N THR A 438 32.86 1.98 11.18
CA THR A 438 31.52 1.78 11.74
C THR A 438 30.52 2.29 10.71
N VAL A 439 29.63 1.40 10.28
CA VAL A 439 28.58 1.73 9.31
C VAL A 439 27.24 1.66 10.01
N THR A 440 26.46 2.72 9.90
CA THR A 440 25.15 2.89 10.51
C THR A 440 24.11 2.99 9.41
N PHE A 441 23.07 2.16 9.46
CA PHE A 441 21.84 2.35 8.69
C PHE A 441 20.80 2.94 9.64
N ALA A 442 20.18 4.04 9.23
CA ALA A 442 19.15 4.72 9.98
C ALA A 442 17.94 5.05 9.09
N VAL A 443 16.78 5.10 9.73
CA VAL A 443 15.48 5.39 9.14
C VAL A 443 14.77 6.34 10.10
N ASP A 444 14.31 7.48 9.60
CA ASP A 444 13.59 8.46 10.40
C ASP A 444 12.08 8.16 10.38
N ASP A 445 11.29 8.76 11.26
CA ASP A 445 9.82 8.60 11.30
C ASP A 445 9.07 9.70 10.54
N ASN A 446 9.80 10.57 9.84
CA ASN A 446 9.30 11.65 9.00
C ASN A 446 10.14 11.77 7.70
N ARG A 447 9.71 12.63 6.78
CA ARG A 447 10.41 12.91 5.52
C ARG A 447 10.72 14.39 5.36
N ASP A 448 11.60 14.94 6.18
CA ASP A 448 11.92 16.37 6.25
C ASP A 448 13.35 16.72 5.78
N GLN A 449 14.13 15.73 5.34
CA GLN A 449 15.54 15.83 4.95
C GLN A 449 16.50 16.18 6.10
N VAL A 450 16.06 16.01 7.34
CA VAL A 450 16.88 16.11 8.55
C VAL A 450 17.23 14.69 8.99
N PHE A 451 18.44 14.51 9.49
CA PHE A 451 18.91 13.21 9.96
C PHE A 451 18.64 13.11 11.46
N ASP A 452 17.56 12.42 11.82
CA ASP A 452 17.07 12.33 13.20
C ASP A 452 17.58 11.08 13.95
N GLU A 453 17.96 10.03 13.20
CA GLU A 453 18.38 8.74 13.73
C GLU A 453 17.28 8.03 14.55
N THR A 454 15.99 8.20 14.19
CA THR A 454 14.86 7.65 14.96
C THR A 454 14.97 6.14 15.15
N TYR A 455 15.25 5.41 14.08
CA TYR A 455 15.53 3.97 14.09
C TYR A 455 16.90 3.72 13.48
N GLN A 456 17.82 3.06 14.20
CA GLN A 456 19.15 2.80 13.67
C GLN A 456 19.79 1.49 14.16
N GLN A 457 20.63 0.91 13.30
CA GLN A 457 21.58 -0.15 13.68
C GLN A 457 22.95 0.17 13.11
N SER A 458 24.00 -0.25 13.82
CA SER A 458 25.39 -0.11 13.38
C SER A 458 26.12 -1.44 13.39
N VAL A 459 27.02 -1.62 12.43
CA VAL A 459 27.98 -2.72 12.37
C VAL A 459 29.39 -2.16 12.24
N SER A 460 30.40 -2.91 12.68
CA SER A 460 31.80 -2.47 12.58
C SER A 460 32.69 -3.53 11.95
N PHE A 461 33.72 -3.09 11.24
CA PHE A 461 34.79 -3.98 10.77
C PHE A 461 36.14 -3.27 10.85
N THR A 462 37.21 -4.03 11.01
CA THR A 462 38.57 -3.50 11.02
C THR A 462 39.36 -4.01 9.83
N VAL A 463 39.91 -3.09 9.04
CA VAL A 463 40.84 -3.43 7.95
C VAL A 463 42.26 -3.40 8.50
N LEU A 464 42.95 -4.52 8.40
CA LEU A 464 44.34 -4.61 8.84
C LEU A 464 45.30 -3.93 7.85
N PRO A 465 46.41 -3.34 8.33
CA PRO A 465 47.48 -2.89 7.46
C PRO A 465 48.06 -4.10 6.70
N ARG A 466 48.46 -3.86 5.44
CA ARG A 466 49.14 -4.85 4.61
C ARG A 466 50.45 -5.33 5.22
#